data_AF-A0ABD5NXF4-F1
#
_entry.id   AF-A0ABD5NXF4-F1
#
_cell.length_a   1.000
_cell.length_b   1.000
_cell.length_c   1.000
_cell.angle_alpha   90.00
_cell.angle_beta   90.00
_cell.angle_gamma   90.00
#
_symmetry.space_group_name_H-M   'P 1'
#
loop_
_entity.id
_entity.type
_entity.pdbx_description
1 polymer ?
#
loop_
_entity_poly.entity_id
_entity_poly.type
_entity_poly.pdbx_seq_one_letter_code
_entity_poly.pdbx_strand_id
1 'polypeptide(L)' 'MENVPEPRERATEPIATDADRYVSYDDGDTTVICDRRDATAWIRSSVVVPVER' A
#
# COMPACT_ATOMS: atom_id res chain seq x y z
N MET A 1 6.11 -32.35 26.85
CA MET A 1 6.20 -30.88 26.85
C MET A 1 6.37 -30.45 25.40
N GLU A 2 5.30 -29.95 24.80
CA GLU A 2 5.32 -29.44 23.42
C GLU A 2 5.99 -28.07 23.42
N ASN A 3 6.97 -27.87 22.54
CA ASN A 3 7.62 -26.57 22.34
C ASN A 3 6.63 -25.64 21.63
N VAL A 4 6.09 -24.65 22.35
CA VAL A 4 5.30 -23.56 21.75
C VAL A 4 6.27 -22.58 21.10
N PRO A 5 6.21 -22.34 19.77
CA PRO A 5 7.05 -21.33 19.15
C PRO A 5 6.61 -19.94 19.61
N GLU A 6 7.56 -19.15 20.11
CA GLU A 6 7.33 -17.77 20.55
C GLU A 6 6.80 -16.90 19.40
N PRO A 7 5.87 -15.97 19.66
CA PRO A 7 5.34 -15.08 18.64
C PRO A 7 6.48 -14.22 18.10
N ARG A 8 6.83 -14.43 16.82
CA ARG A 8 7.82 -13.60 16.13
C ARG A 8 7.37 -12.14 16.19
N GLU A 9 8.12 -11.33 16.92
CA GLU A 9 7.95 -9.87 16.94
C GLU A 9 7.99 -9.39 15.49
N ARG A 10 6.82 -8.96 14.99
CA ARG A 10 6.71 -8.40 13.65
C ARG A 10 7.42 -7.05 13.72
N ALA A 11 8.66 -6.99 13.26
CA ALA A 11 9.43 -5.76 13.21
C ALA A 11 8.61 -4.70 12.47
N THR A 12 8.12 -3.69 13.21
CA THR A 12 7.44 -2.55 12.62
C THR A 12 8.52 -1.73 11.92
N GLU A 13 8.69 -1.96 10.63
CA GLU A 13 9.55 -1.13 9.80
C GLU A 13 9.11 0.34 9.93
N PRO A 14 10.04 1.30 9.95
CA PRO A 14 9.69 2.71 9.99
C PRO A 14 8.76 3.03 8.82
N ILE A 15 7.57 3.54 9.13
CA ILE A 15 6.59 4.00 8.16
C ILE A 15 7.21 5.23 7.50
N ALA A 16 7.97 5.02 6.42
CA ALA A 16 8.18 6.07 5.43
C ALA A 16 6.78 6.63 5.14
N THR A 17 6.61 7.96 5.22
CA THR A 17 5.33 8.64 4.95
C THR A 17 4.64 7.94 3.78
N ASP A 18 3.50 7.29 4.04
CA ASP A 18 2.85 6.31 3.14
C ASP A 18 2.71 6.84 1.68
N ALA A 19 2.68 8.16 1.52
CA ALA A 19 2.69 8.85 0.22
C ALA A 19 3.89 8.51 -0.69
N ASP A 20 5.09 8.30 -0.16
CA ASP A 20 6.27 7.92 -0.97
C ASP A 20 6.31 6.41 -1.28
N ARG A 21 5.42 5.63 -0.68
CA ARG A 21 5.32 4.19 -0.95
C ARG A 21 4.52 3.90 -2.21
N TYR A 22 3.50 4.70 -2.49
CA TYR A 22 2.60 4.48 -3.61
C TYR A 22 2.78 5.51 -4.73
N VAL A 23 2.58 5.04 -5.96
CA VAL A 23 2.50 5.90 -7.15
C VAL A 23 1.10 5.78 -7.75
N SER A 24 0.54 6.90 -8.19
CA SER A 24 -0.71 6.93 -8.94
C SER A 24 -0.46 7.28 -10.40
N TYR A 25 -1.22 6.66 -11.30
CA TYR A 25 -1.24 7.02 -12.72
C TYR A 25 -2.65 6.93 -13.29
N ASP A 26 -2.89 7.69 -14.35
CA ASP A 26 -4.15 7.70 -15.08
C ASP A 26 -4.16 6.57 -16.13
N ASP A 27 -5.22 5.75 -16.09
CA ASP A 27 -5.54 4.72 -17.07
C ASP A 27 -6.93 5.00 -17.64
N GLY A 28 -6.99 5.88 -18.65
CA GLY A 28 -8.24 6.37 -19.21
C GLY A 28 -9.06 7.16 -18.19
N ASP A 29 -10.32 6.77 -17.96
CA ASP A 29 -11.22 7.37 -16.97
C ASP A 29 -11.02 6.81 -15.54
N THR A 30 -9.93 6.09 -15.31
CA THR A 30 -9.65 5.44 -14.04
C THR A 30 -8.28 5.82 -13.50
N THR A 31 -8.13 5.83 -12.18
CA THR A 31 -6.85 6.03 -11.52
C THR A 31 -6.39 4.71 -10.92
N VAL A 32 -5.13 4.37 -11.15
CA VAL A 32 -4.49 3.20 -10.56
C VAL A 32 -3.48 3.66 -9.53
N ILE A 33 -3.45 3.00 -8.37
CA ILE A 33 -2.48 3.21 -7.30
C ILE A 33 -1.68 1.91 -7.16
N CYS A 34 -0.36 1.99 -7.26
CA CYS A 34 0.56 0.85 -7.16
C CYS A 34 1.59 1.04 -6.06
N ASP A 35 1.96 -0.05 -5.38
CA ASP A 35 3.14 -0.07 -4.51
C ASP A 35 4.42 -0.02 -5.38
N ARG A 36 5.33 0.90 -5.09
CA ARG A 36 6.59 1.05 -5.83
C ARG A 36 7.54 -0.14 -5.64
N ARG A 37 7.39 -0.91 -4.56
CA ARG A 37 8.24 -2.05 -4.18
C ARG A 37 7.70 -3.37 -4.70
N ASP A 38 6.40 -3.43 -5.00
CA ASP A 38 5.73 -4.60 -5.54
C ASP A 38 4.68 -4.20 -6.58
N ALA A 39 5.05 -4.32 -7.86
CA ALA A 39 4.19 -3.95 -8.98
C ALA A 39 2.93 -4.84 -9.12
N THR A 40 2.86 -5.97 -8.40
CA THR A 40 1.67 -6.83 -8.38
C THR A 40 0.63 -6.36 -7.37
N ALA A 41 1.02 -5.47 -6.44
CA ALA A 41 0.13 -4.87 -5.44
C ALA A 41 -0.43 -3.53 -5.95
N TRP A 42 -1.63 -3.58 -6.53
CA TRP A 42 -2.29 -2.40 -7.08
C TRP A 42 -3.81 -2.40 -6.87
N ILE A 43 -4.39 -1.20 -6.90
CA ILE A 43 -5.83 -0.96 -6.87
C ILE A 43 -6.19 -0.02 -8.02
N ARG A 44 -7.29 -0.29 -8.70
CA ARG A 44 -7.88 0.60 -9.71
C ARG A 44 -9.21 1.15 -9.23
N SER A 45 -9.40 2.45 -9.39
CA SER A 45 -10.65 3.14 -9.09
C SER A 45 -11.17 3.87 -10.32
N SER A 46 -12.48 3.74 -10.59
CA SER A 46 -13.19 4.55 -11.58
C SER A 46 -13.86 5.78 -10.98
N VAL A 47 -13.66 6.03 -9.68
CA VAL A 47 -14.24 7.16 -8.95
C VAL A 47 -13.15 7.80 -8.12
N VAL A 48 -12.81 9.04 -8.46
CA VAL A 48 -11.88 9.89 -7.71
C VAL A 48 -12.59 11.19 -7.37
N VAL A 49 -12.60 11.55 -6.09
CA VAL A 49 -13.17 12.82 -5.62
C VAL A 49 -12.04 13.68 -5.04
N PRO A 50 -11.90 14.94 -5.47
CA PRO A 50 -10.93 15.85 -4.86
C PRO A 50 -11.36 16.14 -3.42
N VAL A 51 -10.38 16.17 -2.51
CA VAL A 51 -10.58 16.60 -1.12
C VAL A 51 -10.40 18.11 -1.07
N GLU A 52 -11.43 18.84 -0.63
CA GLU A 52 -11.33 20.27 -0.35
C GLU A 52 -10.54 20.49 0.96
N ARG A 53 -9.63 21.47 0.97
CA ARG A 53 -8.79 21.83 2.13
C ARG A 53 -9.42 22.93 2.96
#